data_AF-A0A0G1XLP4-F1
#
_entry.id   AF-A0A0G1XLP4-F1
#
_cell.length_a   1.000
_cell.length_b   1.000
_cell.length_c   1.000
_cell.angle_alpha   90.00
_cell.angle_beta   90.00
_cell.angle_gamma   90.00
#
_symmetry.space_group_name_H-M   'P 1'
#
loop_
_entity.id
_entity.type
_entity.pdbx_description
1 polymer ?
#
loop_
_entity_poly.entity_id
_entity_poly.type
_entity_poly.pdbx_seq_one_letter_code
_entity_poly.pdbx_strand_id
1 'polypeptide(L)'
;MLNMDLNKVPKQFCENITVAFSQEFFIMGMLTGENGVLYALTPQHMKRLQQYLTHQIGEYEKQFGAIQALWTPGVHSPIQTNDLKGDSSKS
;
A
#
# COMPACT_ATOMS: atom_id res chain seq x y z
N MET A 1 21.92 2.64 -14.35
CA MET A 1 20.85 2.94 -13.39
C MET A 1 20.37 4.35 -13.67
N LEU A 2 19.06 4.58 -13.80
CA LEU A 2 18.52 5.93 -13.94
C LEU A 2 18.85 6.71 -12.66
N ASN A 3 19.62 7.78 -12.81
CA ASN A 3 20.02 8.66 -11.72
C ASN A 3 18.85 9.58 -11.37
N MET A 4 17.81 9.01 -10.77
CA MET A 4 16.63 9.76 -10.34
C MET A 4 16.95 10.43 -9.01
N ASP A 5 16.93 11.76 -9.01
CA ASP A 5 17.03 12.55 -7.78
C ASP A 5 15.71 12.45 -7.02
N LEU A 6 15.69 11.59 -5.99
CA LEU A 6 14.53 11.34 -5.13
C LEU A 6 14.00 12.61 -4.44
N ASN A 7 14.79 13.69 -4.39
CA ASN A 7 14.34 14.97 -3.86
C ASN A 7 13.44 15.73 -4.84
N LYS A 8 13.59 15.48 -6.15
CA LYS A 8 12.84 16.16 -7.22
C LYS A 8 11.60 15.39 -7.67
N VAL A 9 11.43 14.16 -7.21
CA VAL A 9 10.22 13.38 -7.46
C VAL A 9 9.11 13.90 -6.55
N PRO A 10 7.94 14.32 -7.09
CA PRO A 10 6.78 14.66 -6.29
C PRO A 10 6.41 13.49 -5.40
N LYS A 11 6.47 13.68 -4.08
CA LYS A 11 6.09 12.65 -3.10
C LYS A 11 4.61 12.79 -2.82
N GLN A 12 3.85 11.74 -3.11
CA GLN A 12 2.46 11.64 -2.69
C GLN A 12 2.38 10.90 -1.36
N PHE A 13 1.48 11.34 -0.49
CA PHE A 13 1.23 10.64 0.76
C PHE A 13 0.39 9.39 0.45
N CYS A 14 0.96 8.21 0.64
CA CYS A 14 0.25 6.96 0.43
C CYS A 14 -0.65 6.70 1.64
N GLU A 15 -1.96 6.76 1.42
CA GLU A 15 -2.95 6.57 2.48
C GLU A 15 -3.28 5.10 2.69
N ASN A 16 -3.14 4.30 1.63
CA ASN A 16 -3.49 2.88 1.67
C ASN A 16 -2.62 2.06 0.71
N ILE A 17 -2.23 0.88 1.18
CA ILE A 17 -1.51 -0.13 0.40
C ILE A 17 -2.34 -1.41 0.42
N THR A 18 -2.72 -1.88 -0.77
CA THR A 18 -3.38 -3.17 -0.94
C THR A 18 -2.50 -4.13 -1.71
N VAL A 19 -2.51 -5.40 -1.33
CA VAL A 19 -1.77 -6.45 -2.02
C VAL A 19 -2.67 -7.66 -2.23
N ALA A 20 -2.79 -8.08 -3.49
CA ALA A 20 -3.44 -9.32 -3.89
C ALA A 20 -2.44 -10.18 -4.67
N PHE A 21 -2.73 -11.47 -4.85
CA PHE A 21 -1.86 -12.37 -5.61
C PHE A 21 -2.64 -13.40 -6.42
N SER A 22 -2.01 -13.83 -7.51
CA SER A 22 -2.37 -15.02 -8.29
C SER A 22 -1.18 -15.99 -8.28
N GLN A 23 -1.28 -17.08 -9.04
CA GLN A 23 -0.17 -18.03 -9.19
C GLN A 23 1.08 -17.40 -9.85
N GLU A 24 0.88 -16.41 -10.72
CA GLU A 24 1.94 -15.87 -11.57
C GLU A 24 2.48 -14.52 -11.06
N PHE A 25 1.63 -13.71 -10.43
CA PHE A 25 1.98 -12.34 -10.05
C PHE A 25 1.34 -11.93 -8.72
N PHE A 26 1.97 -10.96 -8.08
CA PHE A 26 1.39 -10.13 -7.02
C PHE A 26 0.95 -8.80 -7.63
N ILE A 27 -0.24 -8.33 -7.27
CA ILE A 27 -0.70 -6.99 -7.59
C ILE A 27 -0.62 -6.15 -6.32
N MET A 28 0.17 -5.09 -6.35
CA MET A 28 0.26 -4.11 -5.28
C MET A 28 -0.36 -2.79 -5.75
N GLY A 29 -1.33 -2.29 -5.00
CA GLY A 29 -1.92 -0.96 -5.19
C GLY A 29 -1.47 0.00 -4.11
N MET A 30 -0.99 1.18 -4.51
CA MET A 30 -0.71 2.30 -3.63
C MET A 30 -1.69 3.42 -3.97
N LEU A 31 -2.50 3.83 -2.98
CA LEU A 31 -3.63 4.74 -3.15
C LEU A 31 -3.38 6.07 -2.40
N THR A 32 -3.84 7.16 -2.99
CA THR A 32 -3.85 8.53 -2.44
C THR A 32 -5.12 9.25 -2.93
N GLY A 33 -6.07 9.46 -2.03
CA GLY A 33 -7.42 9.93 -2.35
C GLY A 33 -8.12 8.95 -3.29
N GLU A 34 -8.63 9.47 -4.40
CA GLU A 34 -9.24 8.69 -5.48
C GLU A 34 -8.23 8.14 -6.50
N ASN A 35 -6.95 8.52 -6.38
CA ASN A 35 -5.90 8.10 -7.29
C ASN A 35 -5.19 6.87 -6.77
N GLY A 36 -4.84 5.95 -7.66
CA GLY A 36 -4.14 4.72 -7.30
C GLY A 36 -3.24 4.25 -8.43
N VAL A 37 -2.04 3.80 -8.08
CA VAL A 37 -1.16 3.11 -9.03
C VAL A 37 -1.07 1.64 -8.66
N LEU A 38 -1.35 0.78 -9.63
CA LEU A 38 -1.25 -0.67 -9.51
C LEU A 38 0.05 -1.15 -10.17
N TYR A 39 0.79 -2.00 -9.46
CA TYR A 39 2.00 -2.63 -9.94
C TYR A 39 1.84 -4.15 -9.93
N ALA A 40 2.14 -4.79 -11.06
CA ALA A 40 2.31 -6.23 -11.14
C ALA A 40 3.76 -6.60 -10.82
N LEU A 41 3.97 -7.45 -9.82
CA LEU A 41 5.27 -7.91 -9.37
C LEU A 41 5.34 -9.42 -9.50
N THR A 42 6.46 -9.96 -10.00
CA THR A 42 6.69 -11.40 -9.93
C THR A 42 6.93 -11.83 -8.46
N PRO A 43 6.71 -13.11 -8.10
CA PRO A 43 6.94 -13.60 -6.74
C PRO A 43 8.35 -13.29 -6.21
N GLN A 44 9.36 -13.35 -7.09
CA GLN A 44 10.75 -13.05 -6.75
C GLN A 44 10.95 -11.56 -6.40
N HIS A 45 10.32 -10.65 -7.15
CA HIS A 45 10.36 -9.22 -6.84
C HIS A 45 9.64 -8.90 -5.54
N MET A 46 8.47 -9.50 -5.32
CA MET A 46 7.73 -9.33 -4.05
C MET A 46 8.55 -9.82 -2.85
N LYS A 47 9.25 -10.96 -2.98
CA LYS A 47 10.09 -11.46 -1.89
C LYS A 47 11.26 -10.54 -1.56
N ARG A 48 11.94 -9.99 -2.58
CA ARG A 48 13.01 -9.00 -2.39
C ARG A 48 12.47 -7.71 -1.76
N LEU A 49 11.29 -7.26 -2.17
CA LEU A 49 10.62 -6.10 -1.58
C LEU A 49 10.35 -6.32 -0.09
N GLN A 50 9.81 -7.48 0.30
CA GLN A 50 9.58 -7.82 1.71
C GLN A 50 10.86 -7.78 2.54
N GLN A 51 11.97 -8.33 2.03
CA GLN A 51 13.27 -8.31 2.72
C GLN A 51 13.79 -6.88 2.87
N TYR A 52 13.69 -6.07 1.81
CA TYR A 52 14.11 -4.68 1.83
C TYR A 52 13.30 -3.85 2.83
N LEU A 53 11.97 -3.99 2.84
CA LEU A 53 11.09 -3.31 3.79
C LEU A 53 11.41 -3.70 5.23
N THR A 54 11.63 -5.00 5.49
CA THR A 54 12.00 -5.50 6.83
C THR A 54 13.29 -4.83 7.32
N HIS A 55 14.29 -4.72 6.45
CA HIS A 55 15.55 -4.05 6.79
C HIS A 55 15.35 -2.55 7.06
N GLN A 56 14.67 -1.83 6.15
CA GLN A 56 14.46 -0.38 6.30
C GLN A 56 13.62 -0.02 7.53
N ILE A 57 12.58 -0.81 7.83
CA ILE A 57 11.79 -0.65 9.06
C ILE A 57 12.68 -0.86 10.29
N GLY A 58 13.50 -1.91 10.32
CA GLY A 58 14.42 -2.15 11.42
C GLY A 58 15.43 -1.02 11.64
N GLU A 59 15.96 -0.43 10.56
CA GLU A 59 16.86 0.74 10.66
C GLU A 59 16.13 1.99 11.16
N TYR A 60 14.88 2.20 10.76
CA TYR A 60 14.04 3.27 11.26
C TYR A 60 13.77 3.11 12.76
N GLU A 61 13.34 1.92 13.20
CA GLU A 61 12.98 1.67 14.61
C GLU A 61 14.17 1.82 15.56
N LYS A 62 15.39 1.49 15.12
CA LYS A 62 16.62 1.74 15.89
C LYS A 62 16.84 3.24 16.17
N GLN A 63 16.40 4.11 15.25
CA GLN A 63 16.63 5.55 15.35
C GLN A 63 15.47 6.29 16.02
N PHE A 64 14.24 5.84 15.78
CA PHE A 64 13.02 6.59 16.15
C PHE A 64 12.10 5.84 17.12
N GLY A 65 12.47 4.62 17.51
CA GLY A 65 11.68 3.75 18.39
C GLY A 65 10.77 2.79 17.64
N ALA A 66 10.28 1.77 18.35
CA ALA A 66 9.48 0.70 17.77
C ALA A 66 8.12 1.20 17.25
N ILE A 67 7.72 0.70 16.08
CA ILE A 67 6.42 0.98 15.47
C ILE A 67 5.39 0.05 16.10
N GLN A 68 4.40 0.62 16.79
CA GLN A 68 3.27 -0.13 17.32
C GLN A 68 2.11 -0.11 16.32
N ALA A 69 2.26 -0.86 15.23
CA ALA A 69 1.22 -1.04 14.22
C ALA A 69 0.74 -2.49 14.21
N LEU A 70 -0.56 -2.71 14.43
CA LEU A 70 -1.19 -4.02 14.33
C LEU A 70 -1.90 -4.13 12.98
N TRP A 71 -1.57 -5.16 12.20
CA TRP A 71 -2.37 -5.52 11.04
C TRP A 71 -3.61 -6.28 11.50
N THR A 72 -4.78 -5.65 11.38
CA THR A 72 -6.07 -6.29 11.66
C THR A 72 -6.67 -6.83 10.36
N PRO A 73 -6.71 -8.16 10.14
CA PRO A 73 -7.39 -8.72 8.97
C PRO A 73 -8.87 -8.32 9.01
N GLY A 74 -9.38 -7.76 7.92
CA GLY A 74 -10.82 -7.48 7.74
C GLY A 74 -11.29 -6.05 8.02
N VAL A 75 -10.40 -5.09 8.33
CA VAL A 75 -10.78 -3.67 8.37
C VAL A 75 -10.68 -3.10 6.96
N HIS A 76 -11.81 -3.11 6.25
CA HIS A 76 -11.98 -2.31 5.04
C HIS A 76 -11.73 -0.84 5.37
N SER A 77 -11.00 -0.13 4.49
CA SER A 77 -10.76 1.30 4.68
C SER A 77 -12.09 2.05 4.88
N PRO A 78 -12.19 2.94 5.90
CA PRO A 78 -13.44 3.63 6.25
C PRO A 78 -14.09 4.42 5.09
N ILE A 79 -13.32 4.73 4.05
CA ILE A 79 -13.76 5.44 2.84
C ILE A 79 -14.76 4.61 2.01
N GLN A 80 -14.88 3.30 2.24
CA GLN A 80 -15.79 2.44 1.47
C GLN A 80 -17.24 2.33 2.01
N THR A 81 -17.60 2.96 3.15
CA THR A 81 -18.91 2.68 3.78
C THR A 81 -19.96 3.80 3.81
N ASN A 82 -19.74 4.95 3.16
CA ASN A 82 -20.74 6.04 3.23
C ASN A 82 -21.43 6.48 1.92
N ASP A 83 -21.04 6.00 0.73
CA ASP A 83 -21.65 6.52 -0.53
C ASP A 83 -22.55 5.55 -1.30
N LEU A 84 -22.96 4.41 -0.73
CA LEU A 84 -23.89 3.47 -1.40
C LEU A 84 -25.14 3.12 -0.58
N LYS A 85 -25.61 4.01 0.29
CA LYS A 85 -26.93 3.92 0.92
C LYS A 85 -27.81 5.13 0.59
N GLY A 86 -28.34 5.11 -0.61
CA GLY A 86 -29.40 5.98 -1.12
C GLY A 86 -29.40 5.82 -2.64
N ASP A 87 -30.34 5.17 -3.31
CA ASP A 87 -31.77 5.10 -3.08
C ASP A 87 -32.29 3.84 -3.81
N SER A 88 -32.75 2.85 -3.05
CA SER A 88 -33.61 1.79 -3.57
C SER A 88 -34.93 1.83 -2.80
N SER A 89 -35.63 2.96 -2.93
CA SER A 89 -37.03 3.07 -2.56
C SER A 89 -37.93 2.81 -3.78
N LYS A 90 -38.79 1.82 -3.56
CA LYS A 90 -39.87 1.31 -4.42
C LYS A 90 -40.80 2.42 -4.94
N SER A 91 -41.24 2.33 -6.20
CA SER A 91 -42.64 2.04 -6.56
C SER A 91 -42.79 1.78 -8.06
#